data_AF-A0A2R6D0Z1-F1
#
_entry.id   AF-A0A2R6D0Z1-F1
#
_cell.length_a   1.000
_cell.length_b   1.000
_cell.length_c   1.000
_cell.angle_alpha   90.00
_cell.angle_beta   90.00
_cell.angle_gamma   90.00
#
_symmetry.space_group_name_H-M   'P 1'
#
loop_
_entity.id
_entity.type
_entity.pdbx_description
1 polymer ?
#
loop_
_entity_poly.entity_id
_entity_poly.type
_entity_poly.pdbx_seq_one_letter_code
_entity_poly.pdbx_strand_id
1 'polypeptide(L)'
;MNDTDDGAATRVVVSYPADLSRWGRETVEDDPFRAYLGKTLGTVEAGRTVEEFVGVGCCGDTLDVPLRIERVEGGDTVTEATTVEYEVRDACGVDGGWAVQSAGTPRD
;
A
#
# COMPACT_ATOMS: atom_id res chain seq x y z
N MET A 1 25.37 21.02 4.05
CA MET A 1 25.21 19.57 4.24
C MET A 1 23.72 19.34 4.46
N ASN A 2 23.11 18.46 3.67
CA ASN A 2 21.67 18.20 3.71
C ASN A 2 21.33 17.47 5.02
N ASP A 3 20.58 18.15 5.89
CA ASP A 3 20.01 17.60 7.13
C ASP A 3 18.87 16.58 6.83
N THR A 4 18.48 16.44 5.56
CA THR A 4 17.36 15.58 5.13
C THR A 4 17.71 14.09 5.11
N ASP A 5 19.00 13.72 5.13
CA ASP A 5 19.44 12.32 5.06
C ASP A 5 19.69 11.66 6.43
N ASP A 6 19.91 12.43 7.51
CA ASP A 6 20.27 11.86 8.82
C ASP A 6 19.08 11.14 9.49
N GLY A 7 17.86 11.48 9.08
CA GLY A 7 16.61 10.84 9.52
C GLY A 7 15.94 9.97 8.46
N ALA A 8 16.58 9.73 7.31
CA ALA A 8 15.96 8.96 6.22
C ALA A 8 15.89 7.47 6.56
N ALA A 9 14.71 6.89 6.36
CA ALA A 9 14.53 5.45 6.41
C ALA A 9 15.28 4.82 5.24
N THR A 10 16.12 3.82 5.53
CA THR A 10 16.82 3.06 4.49
C THR A 10 15.90 1.99 3.90
N ARG A 11 15.03 1.43 4.75
CA ARG A 11 14.06 0.40 4.38
C ARG A 11 12.78 0.53 5.17
N VAL A 12 11.65 0.37 4.48
CA VAL A 12 10.32 0.33 5.09
C VAL A 12 9.59 -0.89 4.56
N VAL A 13 9.03 -1.68 5.48
CA VAL A 13 8.17 -2.82 5.15
C VAL A 13 6.73 -2.41 5.36
N VAL A 14 5.94 -2.53 4.31
CA VAL A 14 4.54 -2.15 4.27
C VAL A 14 3.71 -3.40 4.00
N SER A 15 2.65 -3.61 4.77
CA SER A 15 1.70 -4.68 4.52
C SER A 15 0.39 -4.19 3.93
N TYR A 16 -0.17 -5.00 3.03
CA TYR A 16 -1.55 -4.84 2.54
C TYR A 16 -2.38 -6.10 2.88
N PRO A 17 -3.71 -5.98 3.02
CA PRO A 17 -4.56 -7.12 3.37
C PRO A 17 -4.57 -8.18 2.28
N ALA A 18 -4.61 -9.46 2.67
CA ALA A 18 -4.70 -10.59 1.73
C ALA A 18 -5.93 -10.54 0.82
N ASP A 19 -7.03 -9.93 1.28
CA ASP A 19 -8.26 -9.69 0.51
C ASP A 19 -8.12 -8.61 -0.56
N LEU A 20 -6.96 -7.95 -0.68
CA LEU A 20 -6.70 -7.00 -1.75
C LEU A 20 -6.78 -7.71 -3.11
N SER A 21 -7.63 -7.18 -3.98
CA SER A 21 -7.77 -7.63 -5.37
C SER A 21 -6.41 -7.72 -6.06
N ARG A 22 -6.21 -8.73 -6.90
CA ARG A 22 -4.97 -8.93 -7.67
C ARG A 22 -4.50 -7.66 -8.39
N TRP A 23 -5.43 -6.94 -9.03
CA TRP A 23 -5.12 -5.67 -9.70
C TRP A 23 -4.60 -4.60 -8.73
N GLY A 24 -5.19 -4.50 -7.54
CA GLY A 24 -4.71 -3.60 -6.49
C GLY A 24 -3.31 -3.98 -6.02
N ARG A 25 -3.04 -5.28 -5.86
CA ARG A 25 -1.71 -5.82 -5.51
C ARG A 25 -0.65 -5.49 -6.56
N GLU A 26 -0.96 -5.77 -7.83
CA GLU A 26 -0.06 -5.46 -8.95
C GLU A 26 0.20 -3.95 -9.05
N THR A 27 -0.80 -3.10 -8.74
CA THR A 27 -0.64 -1.64 -8.76
C THR A 27 0.22 -1.12 -7.60
N VAL A 28 -0.01 -1.60 -6.37
CA VAL A 28 0.79 -1.14 -5.21
C VAL A 28 2.23 -1.64 -5.30
N GLU A 29 2.44 -2.84 -5.84
CA GLU A 29 3.77 -3.40 -6.03
C GLU A 29 4.55 -2.75 -7.18
N ASP A 30 3.90 -1.96 -8.04
CA ASP A 30 4.52 -1.33 -9.21
C ASP A 30 5.47 -0.16 -8.83
N ASP A 31 6.52 0.04 -9.62
CA ASP A 31 7.54 1.07 -9.38
C ASP A 31 6.99 2.51 -9.30
N PRO A 32 6.01 2.93 -10.13
CA PRO A 32 5.42 4.26 -10.02
C PRO A 32 4.72 4.50 -8.68
N PHE A 33 4.10 3.46 -8.12
CA PHE A 33 3.42 3.56 -6.83
C PHE A 33 4.44 3.66 -5.68
N ARG A 34 5.54 2.90 -5.75
CA ARG A 34 6.65 3.03 -4.78
C ARG A 34 7.24 4.44 -4.76
N ALA A 35 7.48 5.01 -5.94
CA ALA A 35 7.97 6.37 -6.06
C ALA A 35 6.97 7.42 -5.56
N TYR A 36 5.67 7.15 -5.67
CA TYR A 36 4.61 7.97 -5.08
C TYR A 36 4.66 7.91 -3.55
N LEU A 37 4.69 6.70 -2.96
CA LEU A 37 4.79 6.51 -1.51
C LEU A 37 5.99 7.23 -0.90
N GLY A 38 7.15 7.18 -1.56
CA GLY A 38 8.35 7.90 -1.12
C GLY A 38 8.20 9.43 -1.10
N LYS A 39 7.18 9.97 -1.77
CA LYS A 39 6.87 11.41 -1.80
C LYS A 39 5.72 11.77 -0.86
N THR A 40 4.76 10.88 -0.65
CA THR A 40 3.57 11.15 0.18
C THR A 40 3.68 10.72 1.63
N LEU A 41 4.39 9.62 1.93
CA LEU A 41 4.43 9.07 3.30
C LEU A 41 5.09 10.01 4.32
N GLY A 42 6.17 10.69 3.92
CA GLY A 42 6.95 11.53 4.82
C GLY A 42 7.44 10.75 6.06
N THR A 43 7.19 11.27 7.26
CA THR A 43 7.57 10.59 8.51
C THR A 43 6.59 9.48 8.89
N VAL A 44 7.11 8.27 9.09
CA VAL A 44 6.38 7.04 9.41
C VAL A 44 6.88 6.37 10.69
N GLU A 45 6.01 5.59 11.32
CA GLU A 45 6.35 4.75 12.47
C GLU A 45 5.79 3.34 12.27
N ALA A 46 6.46 2.34 12.84
CA ALA A 46 5.96 0.97 12.83
C ALA A 46 4.61 0.89 13.56
N GLY A 47 3.65 0.19 12.95
CA GLY A 47 2.26 0.10 13.40
C GLY A 47 1.34 1.20 12.86
N ARG A 48 1.87 2.24 12.20
CA ARG A 48 1.05 3.23 11.51
C ARG A 48 0.30 2.59 10.36
N THR A 49 -0.99 2.87 10.26
CA THR A 49 -1.80 2.57 9.08
C THR A 49 -2.01 3.84 8.26
N VAL A 50 -1.87 3.73 6.96
CA VAL A 50 -2.11 4.80 5.98
C VAL A 50 -3.10 4.28 4.94
N GLU A 51 -4.08 5.10 4.60
CA GLU A 51 -5.06 4.82 3.56
C GLU A 51 -4.55 5.46 2.28
N GLU A 52 -3.95 4.66 1.41
CA GLU A 52 -3.40 5.16 0.14
C GLU A 52 -4.41 4.94 -0.99
N PHE A 53 -4.70 6.03 -1.69
CA PHE A 53 -5.62 6.05 -2.82
C PHE A 53 -4.92 5.47 -4.05
N VAL A 54 -5.31 4.26 -4.46
CA VAL A 54 -4.88 3.70 -5.76
C VAL A 54 -5.86 4.17 -6.83
N GLY A 55 -5.39 5.09 -7.67
CA GLY A 55 -6.14 5.68 -8.77
C GLY A 55 -6.63 4.63 -9.78
N VAL A 56 -7.89 4.79 -10.14
CA VAL A 56 -8.75 3.88 -10.90
C VAL A 56 -8.32 3.51 -12.31
N GLY A 57 -8.42 2.21 -12.60
CA GLY A 57 -8.66 1.72 -13.96
C GLY A 57 -9.98 2.25 -14.55
N CYS A 58 -10.21 1.96 -15.83
CA CYS A 58 -11.16 2.60 -16.77
C CYS A 58 -12.59 2.97 -16.31
N CYS A 59 -13.09 2.47 -15.17
CA CYS A 59 -14.49 2.65 -14.71
C CYS A 59 -14.70 3.51 -13.45
N GLY A 60 -13.66 4.04 -12.79
CA GLY A 60 -13.86 5.08 -11.76
C GLY A 60 -14.01 4.63 -10.29
N ASP A 61 -13.82 3.35 -9.97
CA ASP A 61 -13.89 2.83 -8.59
C ASP A 61 -12.64 3.10 -7.74
N THR A 62 -12.58 4.24 -7.04
CA THR A 62 -11.44 4.57 -6.15
C THR A 62 -11.31 3.51 -5.07
N LEU A 63 -10.14 2.86 -5.02
CA LEU A 63 -9.84 1.88 -3.99
C LEU A 63 -8.90 2.52 -2.97
N ASP A 64 -9.42 2.68 -1.75
CA ASP A 64 -8.61 2.99 -0.58
C ASP A 64 -7.96 1.69 -0.10
N VAL A 65 -6.63 1.61 -0.17
CA VAL A 65 -5.90 0.45 0.33
C VAL A 65 -5.32 0.77 1.70
N PRO A 66 -5.75 0.05 2.75
CA PRO A 66 -5.21 0.26 4.09
C PRO A 66 -3.82 -0.40 4.19
N LEU A 67 -2.80 0.37 3.88
CA LEU A 67 -1.40 -0.04 4.03
C LEU A 67 -0.98 0.14 5.48
N ARG A 68 -0.24 -0.82 6.04
CA ARG A 68 0.30 -0.71 7.40
C ARG A 68 1.81 -0.78 7.35
N ILE A 69 2.48 0.13 8.04
CA ILE A 69 3.92 0.10 8.21
C ILE A 69 4.24 -0.99 9.24
N GLU A 70 4.81 -2.09 8.79
CA GLU A 70 5.22 -3.19 9.68
C GLU A 70 6.55 -2.89 10.34
N ARG A 71 7.48 -2.32 9.56
CA ARG A 71 8.87 -2.09 9.99
C ARG A 71 9.46 -0.89 9.31
N VAL A 72 10.28 -0.16 10.04
CA VAL A 72 11.07 0.97 9.56
C VAL A 72 12.51 0.75 10.04
N GLU A 73 13.48 0.86 9.14
CA GLU A 73 14.90 0.71 9.43
C GLU A 73 15.69 1.95 9.00
N GLY A 74 16.74 2.28 9.76
CA GLY A 74 17.48 3.54 9.59
C GLY A 74 16.83 4.66 10.40
N GLY A 75 16.23 5.63 9.72
CA GLY A 75 15.41 6.68 10.34
C GLY A 75 13.91 6.50 10.10
N ASP A 76 13.12 7.54 10.38
CA ASP A 76 11.65 7.55 10.31
C ASP A 76 11.08 8.25 9.07
N THR A 77 11.93 8.90 8.25
CA THR A 77 11.48 9.68 7.11
C THR A 77 11.61 8.90 5.80
N VAL A 78 10.49 8.60 5.16
CA VAL A 78 10.45 7.96 3.84
C VAL A 78 10.76 8.97 2.76
N THR A 79 11.64 8.59 1.85
CA THR A 79 12.04 9.38 0.68
C THR A 79 12.04 8.52 -0.58
N GLU A 80 12.31 9.10 -1.74
CA GLU A 80 12.49 8.37 -3.00
C GLU A 80 13.68 7.39 -3.01
N ALA A 81 14.65 7.56 -2.10
CA ALA A 81 15.78 6.66 -1.93
C ALA A 81 15.49 5.49 -0.96
N THR A 82 14.37 5.56 -0.22
CA THR A 82 14.00 4.52 0.74
C THR A 82 13.55 3.26 0.02
N THR A 83 14.08 2.10 0.44
CA THR A 83 13.64 0.82 -0.11
C THR A 83 12.29 0.43 0.50
N VAL A 84 11.24 0.41 -0.32
CA VAL A 84 9.89 -0.04 0.10
C VAL A 84 9.70 -1.51 -0.27
N GLU A 85 9.39 -2.33 0.72
CA GLU A 85 9.01 -3.73 0.53
C GLU A 85 7.56 -3.96 0.91
N TYR A 86 6.95 -4.94 0.26
CA TYR A 86 5.57 -5.31 0.48
C TYR A 86 5.44 -6.70 1.09
N GLU A 87 4.62 -6.80 2.12
CA GLU A 87 4.20 -8.08 2.70
C GLU A 87 2.68 -8.21 2.64
N VAL A 88 2.20 -9.45 2.58
CA VAL A 88 0.76 -9.73 2.68
C VAL A 88 0.44 -9.96 4.14
N ARG A 89 -0.48 -9.18 4.72
CA ARG A 89 -1.01 -9.47 6.06
C ARG A 89 -2.34 -10.21 5.97
N ASP A 90 -2.55 -11.15 6.87
CA ASP A 90 -3.88 -11.68 7.11
C ASP A 90 -4.82 -10.55 7.52
N ALA A 91 -5.92 -10.37 6.80
CA ALA A 91 -7.00 -9.52 7.29
C ALA A 91 -7.70 -10.31 8.40
N CYS A 92 -7.58 -9.86 9.65
CA CYS A 92 -8.34 -10.44 10.75
C CYS A 92 -9.83 -10.31 10.38
N GLY A 93 -10.46 -11.45 10.10
CA GLY A 93 -11.69 -11.54 9.31
C GLY A 93 -12.76 -10.52 9.69
N VAL A 94 -13.23 -9.78 8.69
CA VAL A 94 -14.63 -9.38 8.71
C VAL A 94 -15.41 -10.65 8.39
N ASP A 95 -16.01 -11.26 9.41
CA ASP A 95 -17.19 -12.11 9.29
C ASP A 95 -18.36 -11.28 8.72
N GLY A 96 -18.24 -10.84 7.47
CA GLY A 96 -19.15 -9.85 6.88
C GLY A 96 -18.78 -9.44 5.46
N GLY A 97 -18.92 -10.37 4.53
CA GLY A 97 -19.50 -10.06 3.22
C GLY A 97 -18.57 -9.51 2.13
N TRP A 98 -17.75 -10.38 1.54
CA TRP A 98 -17.50 -10.30 0.09
C TRP A 98 -18.17 -11.48 -0.61
N ALA A 99 -19.51 -11.48 -0.57
CA ALA A 99 -20.28 -12.39 -1.40
C ALA A 99 -20.33 -11.83 -2.83
N VAL A 100 -19.72 -12.59 -3.75
CA VAL A 100 -20.11 -12.76 -5.16
C VAL A 100 -20.31 -11.50 -6.03
N GLN A 101 -19.32 -11.23 -6.88
CA GLN A 101 -19.58 -10.79 -8.26
C GLN A 101 -18.65 -11.57 -9.20
N SER A 102 -18.82 -12.89 -9.24
CA SER A 102 -18.35 -13.71 -10.36
C SER A 102 -19.58 -14.22 -11.09
N ALA A 103 -19.59 -14.02 -12.41
CA ALA A 103 -20.59 -14.46 -13.40
C ALA A 103 -21.85 -13.59 -13.56
N GLY A 104 -21.70 -12.49 -14.31
CA GLY A 104 -22.78 -11.92 -15.10
C GLY A 104 -22.52 -12.09 -16.59
N THR A 105 -22.78 -13.27 -17.16
CA THR A 105 -23.06 -13.38 -18.60
C THR A 105 -24.56 -13.51 -18.76
N PRO A 106 -25.28 -12.50 -19.31
CA PRO A 106 -26.67 -12.68 -19.69
C PRO A 106 -26.77 -13.72 -20.80
N ARG A 107 -27.64 -14.71 -20.63
CA ARG A 107 -28.19 -15.51 -21.72
C ARG A 107 -29.69 -15.35 -21.67
N ASP A 108 -30.25 -14.66 -22.66
CA ASP A 108 -31.54 -14.95 -23.29
C ASP A 108 -31.48 -14.47 -24.74
#